data_AF-A0AAW6WAZ2-F1
#
_entry.id   AF-A0AAW6WAZ2-F1
#
_cell.length_a   1.000
_cell.length_b   1.000
_cell.length_c   1.000
_cell.angle_alpha   90.00
_cell.angle_beta   90.00
_cell.angle_gamma   90.00
#
_symmetry.space_group_name_H-M   'P 1'
#
loop_
_entity.id
_entity.type
_entity.pdbx_description
1 polymer ?
#
loop_
_entity_poly.entity_id
_entity_poly.type
_entity_poly.pdbx_seq_one_letter_code
_entity_poly.pdbx_strand_id
1 'polypeptide(L)'
;MNIYSFEVLDSTNDYMKEHRKEFEEFDIVMAKNQRAGKGRRGNIWISTEGMALFTFLVKKRGDKAEEAYMKLPLLAGLAVIRALQRRKKIHYQLKWTNDIYLQEKKLAGILVERRENDFFIGIGINVNNAIPIEIKNIAISLQEVCQEKIEIESLILSIVEECRKLLEEYFAGNWKNILQEINAINYLQGKKIGLRAGNLFVQGIVQRIDENGELEILSKEGLRSFGMGEVVKERILVKLEKNLEILAKIYILKEANYDVIAYTEEVWEPFWEQKLEKLQVKIERNFGKEELKEKYQAKTLEEYPNLFPLEYYDEKNIKEVAKIFA
;
A
#
# COMPACT_ATOMS: atom_id res chain seq x y z
N MET A 1 24.01 -7.48 -11.17
CA MET A 1 22.88 -6.59 -11.45
C MET A 1 22.71 -6.46 -12.94
N ASN A 2 21.92 -7.38 -13.48
CA ASN A 2 21.39 -7.35 -14.84
C ASN A 2 19.91 -6.92 -14.81
N ILE A 3 19.43 -6.33 -15.90
CA ILE A 3 17.99 -6.04 -16.10
C ILE A 3 17.43 -6.99 -17.15
N TYR A 4 16.34 -7.64 -16.77
CA TYR A 4 15.52 -8.49 -17.62
C TYR A 4 14.20 -7.76 -17.87
N SER A 5 14.02 -7.23 -19.09
CA SER A 5 12.87 -6.40 -19.45
C SER A 5 11.86 -7.17 -20.28
N PHE A 6 10.59 -7.07 -19.89
CA PHE A 6 9.45 -7.72 -20.54
C PHE A 6 8.40 -6.68 -20.96
N GLU A 7 7.72 -6.91 -22.08
CA GLU A 7 6.58 -6.05 -22.45
C GLU A 7 5.41 -6.24 -21.48
N VAL A 8 5.05 -7.50 -21.18
CA VAL A 8 3.93 -7.84 -20.31
C VAL A 8 4.27 -9.07 -19.48
N LEU A 9 3.98 -9.02 -18.19
CA LEU A 9 3.98 -10.18 -17.29
C LEU A 9 2.64 -10.24 -16.54
N ASP A 10 2.34 -11.34 -15.85
CA ASP A 10 1.26 -11.35 -14.86
C ASP A 10 1.69 -10.55 -13.63
N SER A 11 2.89 -10.84 -13.11
CA SER A 11 3.52 -10.17 -11.98
C SER A 11 5.04 -10.36 -12.05
N THR A 12 5.80 -9.28 -11.90
CA THR A 12 7.27 -9.32 -11.85
C THR A 12 7.77 -10.14 -10.65
N ASN A 13 7.06 -10.05 -9.52
CA ASN A 13 7.32 -10.84 -8.31
C ASN A 13 7.18 -12.35 -8.58
N ASP A 14 6.06 -12.77 -9.19
CA ASP A 14 5.80 -14.18 -9.43
C ASP A 14 6.77 -14.74 -10.45
N TYR A 15 7.01 -14.00 -11.54
CA TYR A 15 7.98 -14.39 -12.56
C TYR A 15 9.38 -14.63 -11.96
N MET A 16 9.90 -13.66 -11.19
CA MET A 16 11.23 -13.79 -10.58
C MET A 16 11.30 -14.94 -9.56
N LYS A 17 10.22 -15.15 -8.79
CA LYS A 17 10.10 -16.20 -7.77
C LYS A 17 9.99 -17.60 -8.38
N GLU A 18 9.37 -17.74 -9.54
CA GLU A 18 9.27 -19.00 -10.29
C GLU A 18 10.61 -19.36 -10.95
N HIS A 19 11.30 -18.37 -11.51
CA HIS A 19 12.58 -18.53 -12.21
C HIS A 19 13.80 -18.20 -11.32
N ARG A 20 13.66 -18.22 -9.98
CA ARG A 20 14.67 -17.71 -9.03
C ARG A 20 16.10 -18.23 -9.22
N LYS A 21 16.25 -19.44 -9.78
CA LYS A 21 17.55 -20.09 -10.02
C LYS A 21 18.33 -19.46 -11.18
N GLU A 22 17.67 -18.62 -11.99
CA GLU A 22 18.25 -17.95 -13.15
C GLU A 22 18.81 -16.56 -12.80
N PHE A 23 18.59 -16.09 -11.57
CA PHE A 23 18.93 -14.73 -11.14
C PHE A 23 19.95 -14.72 -10.01
N GLU A 24 20.82 -13.71 -10.05
CA GLU A 24 21.75 -13.42 -8.98
C GLU A 24 21.25 -12.30 -8.06
N GLU A 25 21.92 -12.12 -6.91
CA GLU A 25 21.58 -11.04 -5.98
C GLU A 25 21.62 -9.68 -6.71
N PHE A 26 20.59 -8.87 -6.50
CA PHE A 26 20.33 -7.58 -7.16
C PHE A 26 20.06 -7.63 -8.66
N ASP A 27 19.84 -8.79 -9.27
CA ASP A 27 19.24 -8.83 -10.60
C ASP A 27 17.79 -8.35 -10.56
N ILE A 28 17.32 -7.81 -11.68
CA ILE A 28 16.08 -7.04 -11.77
C ILE A 28 15.22 -7.61 -12.88
N VAL A 29 13.98 -7.95 -12.56
CA VAL A 29 12.92 -8.23 -13.53
C VAL A 29 12.02 -7.01 -13.60
N MET A 30 11.81 -6.44 -14.79
CA MET A 30 10.86 -5.34 -15.00
C MET A 30 9.88 -5.66 -16.12
N ALA A 31 8.68 -5.07 -16.05
CA ALA A 31 7.68 -5.18 -17.09
C ALA A 31 7.05 -3.81 -17.41
N LYS A 32 6.73 -3.55 -18.69
CA LYS A 32 5.98 -2.34 -19.05
C LYS A 32 4.53 -2.39 -18.56
N ASN A 33 3.95 -3.59 -18.44
CA ASN A 33 2.60 -3.81 -17.91
C ASN A 33 2.51 -5.12 -17.11
N GLN A 34 1.63 -5.16 -16.10
CA GLN A 34 1.28 -6.37 -15.35
C GLN A 34 -0.22 -6.67 -15.44
N ARG A 35 -0.57 -7.89 -15.84
CA ARG A 35 -1.98 -8.33 -15.94
C ARG A 35 -2.61 -8.63 -14.57
N ALA A 36 -1.80 -9.06 -13.61
CA ALA A 36 -2.22 -9.50 -12.29
C ALA A 36 -1.31 -8.89 -11.21
N GLY A 37 -1.09 -7.56 -11.29
CA GLY A 37 -0.27 -6.82 -10.35
C GLY A 37 -0.73 -7.01 -8.91
N LYS A 38 0.20 -7.36 -8.01
CA LYS A 38 -0.09 -7.69 -6.61
C LYS A 38 0.35 -6.59 -5.66
N GLY A 39 -0.52 -6.27 -4.72
CA GLY A 39 -0.22 -5.53 -3.51
C GLY A 39 -0.19 -6.46 -2.28
N ARG A 40 0.06 -5.88 -1.11
CA ARG A 40 0.01 -6.63 0.15
C ARG A 40 -1.42 -7.09 0.45
N ARG A 41 -1.53 -8.21 1.18
CA ARG A 41 -2.81 -8.74 1.72
C ARG A 41 -3.88 -9.00 0.65
N GLY A 42 -3.47 -9.30 -0.58
CA GLY A 42 -4.39 -9.58 -1.68
C GLY A 42 -4.95 -8.33 -2.37
N ASN A 43 -4.50 -7.13 -2.00
CA ASN A 43 -4.83 -5.91 -2.74
C ASN A 43 -4.29 -5.99 -4.16
N ILE A 44 -5.01 -5.41 -5.12
CA ILE A 44 -4.60 -5.37 -6.52
C ILE A 44 -3.76 -4.10 -6.75
N TRP A 45 -2.66 -4.24 -7.49
CA TRP A 45 -1.88 -3.10 -7.97
C TRP A 45 -2.28 -2.76 -9.41
N ILE A 46 -3.06 -1.69 -9.59
CA ILE A 46 -3.53 -1.24 -10.90
C ILE A 46 -2.31 -0.76 -11.71
N SER A 47 -2.02 -1.49 -12.79
CA SER A 47 -0.86 -1.23 -13.65
C SER A 47 -1.31 -0.50 -14.91
N THR A 48 -0.79 0.72 -15.09
CA THR A 48 -1.04 1.57 -16.27
C THR A 48 0.27 1.86 -16.99
N GLU A 49 0.21 2.14 -18.29
CA GLU A 49 1.41 2.40 -19.08
C GLU A 49 2.16 3.63 -18.57
N GLY A 50 3.49 3.53 -18.46
CA GLY A 50 4.35 4.60 -17.95
C GLY A 50 4.74 4.46 -16.47
N MET A 51 4.27 3.42 -15.78
CA MET A 51 4.73 3.07 -14.43
C MET A 51 6.12 2.42 -14.44
N ALA A 52 6.85 2.53 -13.33
CA ALA A 52 7.99 1.64 -13.06
C ALA A 52 7.48 0.43 -12.28
N LEU A 53 7.48 -0.75 -12.91
CA LEU A 53 7.05 -2.02 -12.33
C LEU A 53 8.21 -3.01 -12.39
N PHE A 54 8.79 -3.32 -11.24
CA PHE A 54 9.98 -4.17 -11.17
C PHE A 54 10.08 -4.94 -9.87
N THR A 55 10.85 -6.02 -9.92
CA THR A 55 11.25 -6.82 -8.75
C THR A 55 12.74 -7.02 -8.80
N PHE A 56 13.41 -6.98 -7.64
CA PHE A 56 14.80 -7.42 -7.53
C PHE A 56 15.00 -8.44 -6.42
N LEU A 57 16.04 -9.26 -6.57
CA LEU A 57 16.36 -10.36 -5.66
C LEU A 57 17.34 -9.92 -4.58
N VAL A 58 17.03 -10.26 -3.32
CA VAL A 58 17.97 -10.18 -2.20
C VAL A 58 18.12 -11.58 -1.61
N LYS A 59 19.35 -12.10 -1.55
CA LYS A 59 19.65 -13.42 -0.98
C LYS A 59 19.93 -13.30 0.52
N LYS A 60 19.51 -14.29 1.30
CA LYS A 60 19.81 -14.36 2.73
C LYS A 60 21.32 -14.49 2.95
N ARG A 61 21.90 -13.57 3.71
CA ARG A 61 23.31 -13.55 4.12
C ARG A 61 23.53 -14.46 5.33
N GLY A 62 24.05 -15.67 5.10
CA GLY A 62 24.57 -16.58 6.13
C GLY A 62 23.69 -16.68 7.39
N ASP A 63 24.30 -16.45 8.55
CA ASP A 63 23.68 -16.61 9.88
C ASP A 63 22.79 -15.43 10.32
N LYS A 64 22.48 -14.47 9.43
CA LYS A 64 21.61 -13.35 9.80
C LYS A 64 20.21 -13.87 10.14
N ALA A 65 19.73 -13.46 11.31
CA ALA A 65 18.42 -13.80 11.84
C ALA A 65 17.31 -13.36 10.87
N GLU A 66 16.18 -14.08 10.89
CA GLU A 66 15.09 -13.83 9.95
C GLU A 66 14.44 -12.47 10.16
N GLU A 67 14.37 -12.06 11.42
CA GLU A 67 13.88 -10.76 11.91
C GLU A 67 14.67 -9.60 11.30
N ALA A 68 15.91 -9.83 10.87
CA ALA A 68 16.69 -8.80 10.20
C ALA A 68 16.07 -8.39 8.85
N TYR A 69 15.39 -9.32 8.17
CA TYR A 69 14.78 -9.09 6.86
C TYR A 69 13.35 -8.54 6.93
N MET A 70 12.74 -8.52 8.12
CA MET A 70 11.45 -7.84 8.33
C MET A 70 11.54 -6.32 8.06
N LYS A 71 12.77 -5.76 8.05
CA LYS A 71 13.04 -4.35 7.77
C LYS A 71 13.22 -4.03 6.28
N LEU A 72 13.23 -5.04 5.40
CA LEU A 72 13.36 -4.86 3.95
C LEU A 72 12.37 -3.85 3.34
N PRO A 73 11.07 -3.83 3.71
CA PRO A 73 10.14 -2.84 3.18
C PRO A 73 10.54 -1.39 3.52
N LEU A 74 11.07 -1.17 4.72
CA LEU A 74 11.52 0.16 5.15
C LEU A 74 12.82 0.57 4.44
N LEU A 75 13.77 -0.35 4.30
CA LEU A 75 15.02 -0.12 3.57
C LEU A 75 14.76 0.19 2.09
N ALA A 76 13.90 -0.61 1.44
CA ALA A 76 13.48 -0.38 0.07
C ALA A 76 12.73 0.96 -0.08
N GLY A 77 11.88 1.31 0.89
CA GLY A 77 11.18 2.59 0.90
C GLY A 77 12.12 3.78 1.00
N LEU A 78 13.11 3.71 1.88
CA LEU A 78 14.14 4.72 2.00
C LEU A 78 14.99 4.83 0.72
N ALA A 79 15.36 3.69 0.11
CA ALA A 79 16.10 3.67 -1.14
C ALA A 79 15.35 4.37 -2.28
N VAL A 80 14.04 4.11 -2.41
CA VAL A 80 13.17 4.80 -3.37
C VAL A 80 13.20 6.29 -3.13
N ILE A 81 13.00 6.74 -1.88
CA ILE A 81 13.01 8.17 -1.56
C ILE A 81 14.38 8.81 -1.86
N ARG A 82 15.49 8.19 -1.46
CA ARG A 82 16.84 8.71 -1.75
C ARG A 82 17.09 8.83 -3.26
N ALA A 83 16.72 7.82 -4.05
CA ALA A 83 16.85 7.85 -5.51
C ALA A 83 16.00 8.97 -6.13
N LEU A 84 14.76 9.15 -5.67
CA LEU A 84 13.88 10.23 -6.16
C LEU A 84 14.38 11.62 -5.78
N GLN A 85 14.85 11.81 -4.54
CA GLN A 85 15.36 13.09 -4.04
C GLN A 85 16.63 13.55 -4.77
N ARG A 86 17.48 12.62 -5.21
CA ARG A 86 18.64 12.94 -6.06
C ARG A 86 18.24 13.52 -7.41
N ARG A 87 17.08 13.12 -7.95
CA ARG A 87 16.57 13.64 -9.22
C ARG A 87 15.88 14.98 -9.04
N LYS A 88 14.93 15.06 -8.08
CA LYS A 88 14.27 16.32 -7.71
C LYS A 88 14.09 16.38 -6.19
N LYS A 89 14.54 17.49 -5.59
CA LYS A 89 14.42 17.78 -4.15
C LYS A 89 12.98 18.12 -3.78
N ILE A 90 12.13 17.11 -3.74
CA ILE A 90 10.73 17.17 -3.36
C ILE A 90 10.55 16.43 -2.03
N HIS A 91 9.56 16.84 -1.24
CA HIS A 91 9.22 16.18 0.02
C HIS A 91 8.43 14.89 -0.23
N TYR A 92 9.15 13.77 -0.32
CA TYR A 92 8.58 12.43 -0.31
C TYR A 92 8.55 11.90 1.13
N GLN A 93 7.52 11.12 1.45
CA GLN A 93 7.33 10.57 2.79
C GLN A 93 7.12 9.06 2.71
N LEU A 94 7.57 8.35 3.74
CA LEU A 94 7.35 6.92 3.89
C LEU A 94 6.14 6.70 4.79
N LYS A 95 5.09 6.06 4.26
CA LYS A 95 3.98 5.56 5.06
C LYS A 95 4.25 4.11 5.43
N TRP A 96 4.37 3.86 6.73
CA TRP A 96 4.66 2.54 7.26
C TRP A 96 3.63 1.49 6.77
N THR A 97 4.05 0.30 6.34
CA THR A 97 5.46 -0.16 6.29
C THR A 97 6.13 0.03 4.93
N ASN A 98 5.38 0.31 3.87
CA ASN A 98 5.79 -0.06 2.50
C ASN A 98 5.26 0.86 1.40
N ASP A 99 4.65 1.99 1.75
CA ASP A 99 4.10 2.92 0.77
C ASP A 99 4.90 4.22 0.76
N ILE A 100 5.13 4.79 -0.43
CA ILE A 100 5.74 6.11 -0.59
C ILE A 100 4.64 7.10 -0.94
N TYR A 101 4.62 8.23 -0.23
CA TYR A 101 3.64 9.29 -0.37
C TYR A 101 4.28 10.57 -0.89
N LEU A 102 3.51 11.29 -1.70
CA LEU A 102 3.82 12.61 -2.22
C LEU A 102 2.52 13.44 -2.19
N GLN A 103 2.57 14.64 -1.60
CA GLN A 103 1.37 15.50 -1.46
C GLN A 103 0.14 14.78 -0.88
N GLU A 104 0.34 14.02 0.21
CA GLU A 104 -0.71 13.21 0.88
C GLU A 104 -1.33 12.07 0.03
N LYS A 105 -0.81 11.82 -1.17
CA LYS A 105 -1.26 10.75 -2.07
C LYS A 105 -0.17 9.69 -2.25
N LYS A 106 -0.61 8.45 -2.53
CA LYS A 106 0.29 7.32 -2.76
C LYS A 106 0.99 7.43 -4.11
N LEU A 107 2.31 7.41 -4.06
CA LEU A 107 3.20 7.45 -5.23
C LEU A 107 3.71 6.04 -5.60
N ALA A 108 4.07 5.26 -4.59
CA ALA A 108 4.63 3.92 -4.78
C ALA A 108 4.15 2.93 -3.72
N GLY A 109 4.19 1.65 -4.07
CA GLY A 109 3.97 0.53 -3.16
C GLY A 109 5.09 -0.49 -3.29
N ILE A 110 5.49 -1.05 -2.15
CA ILE A 110 6.55 -2.07 -2.05
C ILE A 110 5.94 -3.37 -1.53
N LEU A 111 6.24 -4.48 -2.20
CA LEU A 111 5.83 -5.82 -1.82
C LEU A 111 7.07 -6.69 -1.65
N VAL A 112 7.32 -7.14 -0.42
CA VAL A 112 8.39 -8.10 -0.14
C VAL A 112 7.77 -9.47 0.04
N GLU A 113 8.17 -10.42 -0.79
CA GLU A 113 7.83 -11.84 -0.67
C GLU A 113 9.10 -12.65 -0.43
N ARG A 114 8.95 -13.86 0.12
CA ARG A 114 10.06 -14.77 0.40
C ARG A 114 9.77 -16.16 -0.17
N ARG A 115 10.81 -16.80 -0.71
CA ARG A 115 10.83 -18.24 -1.01
C ARG A 115 12.18 -18.80 -0.58
N GLU A 116 12.18 -19.79 0.32
CA GLU A 116 13.42 -20.36 0.87
C GLU A 116 14.33 -19.27 1.48
N ASN A 117 15.48 -19.01 0.88
CA ASN A 117 16.45 -18.01 1.33
C ASN A 117 16.44 -16.74 0.46
N ASP A 118 15.49 -16.63 -0.46
CA ASP A 118 15.40 -15.54 -1.44
C ASP A 118 14.25 -14.60 -1.08
N PHE A 119 14.54 -13.30 -1.08
CA PHE A 119 13.58 -12.22 -0.89
C PHE A 119 13.36 -11.48 -2.22
N PHE A 120 12.11 -11.38 -2.65
CA PHE A 120 11.69 -10.73 -3.88
C PHE A 120 11.06 -9.39 -3.53
N ILE A 121 11.76 -8.30 -3.83
CA ILE A 121 11.34 -6.95 -3.49
C ILE A 121 10.71 -6.31 -4.74
N GLY A 122 9.39 -6.42 -4.82
CA GLY A 122 8.56 -5.79 -5.83
C GLY A 122 8.30 -4.33 -5.51
N ILE A 123 8.47 -3.46 -6.50
CA ILE A 123 8.21 -2.04 -6.39
C ILE A 123 7.39 -1.59 -7.60
N GLY A 124 6.24 -0.99 -7.31
CA GLY A 124 5.42 -0.28 -8.28
C GLY A 124 5.45 1.22 -7.99
N ILE A 125 5.83 2.04 -8.98
CA ILE A 125 5.89 3.50 -8.85
C ILE A 125 5.05 4.13 -9.96
N ASN A 126 4.19 5.08 -9.59
CA ASN A 126 3.52 5.94 -10.54
C ASN A 126 4.51 6.98 -11.08
N VAL A 127 5.03 6.79 -12.29
CA VAL A 127 6.09 7.62 -12.87
C VAL A 127 5.53 8.53 -13.97
N ASN A 128 5.31 7.99 -15.16
CA ASN A 128 4.83 8.70 -16.35
C ASN A 128 3.40 8.29 -16.74
N ASN A 129 2.69 7.62 -15.85
CA ASN A 129 1.34 7.13 -16.09
C ASN A 129 0.29 8.17 -15.66
N ALA A 130 -0.85 8.13 -16.35
CA ALA A 130 -2.06 8.80 -15.89
C ALA A 130 -2.67 7.99 -14.73
N ILE A 131 -3.06 8.67 -13.67
CA ILE A 131 -3.75 8.04 -12.55
C ILE A 131 -5.24 7.83 -12.92
N PRO A 132 -5.76 6.59 -12.81
CA PRO A 132 -7.17 6.29 -13.07
C PRO A 132 -8.11 7.12 -12.18
N ILE A 133 -9.30 7.45 -12.70
CA ILE A 133 -10.26 8.34 -12.03
C ILE A 133 -10.71 7.79 -10.67
N GLU A 134 -10.78 6.47 -10.54
CA GLU A 134 -11.20 5.73 -9.36
C GLU A 134 -10.28 6.01 -8.17
N ILE A 135 -8.99 6.26 -8.43
CA ILE A 135 -7.96 6.46 -7.40
C ILE A 135 -7.27 7.83 -7.47
N LYS A 136 -7.73 8.74 -8.33
CA LYS A 136 -7.10 10.06 -8.59
C LYS A 136 -6.94 10.93 -7.32
N ASN A 137 -7.82 10.75 -6.35
CA ASN A 137 -7.77 11.51 -5.09
C ASN A 137 -6.81 10.91 -4.05
N ILE A 138 -6.34 9.68 -4.26
CA ILE A 138 -5.51 8.93 -3.30
C ILE A 138 -4.17 8.47 -3.88
N ALA A 139 -3.97 8.60 -5.19
CA ALA A 139 -2.73 8.27 -5.89
C ALA A 139 -2.24 9.47 -6.72
N ILE A 140 -0.93 9.54 -6.93
CA ILE A 140 -0.25 10.60 -7.68
C ILE A 140 0.89 10.00 -8.49
N SER A 141 1.20 10.56 -9.66
CA SER A 141 2.39 10.21 -10.44
C SER A 141 3.47 11.29 -10.38
N LEU A 142 4.73 10.91 -10.62
CA LEU A 142 5.82 11.88 -10.73
C LEU A 142 5.59 12.88 -11.86
N GLN A 143 4.99 12.46 -12.97
CA GLN A 143 4.73 13.33 -14.11
C GLN A 143 3.77 14.47 -13.76
N GLU A 144 2.75 14.22 -12.94
CA GLU A 144 1.80 15.26 -12.48
C GLU A 144 2.50 16.39 -11.72
N VAL A 145 3.60 16.09 -11.03
CA VAL A 145 4.33 17.06 -10.19
C VAL A 145 5.56 17.63 -10.89
N CYS A 146 6.33 16.78 -11.55
CA CYS A 146 7.63 17.12 -12.13
C CYS A 146 7.54 17.70 -13.54
N GLN A 147 6.41 17.47 -14.25
CA GLN A 147 6.14 17.89 -15.64
C GLN A 147 7.23 17.47 -16.66
N GLU A 148 7.98 16.42 -16.34
CA GLU A 148 9.06 15.89 -17.15
C GLU A 148 8.93 14.37 -17.26
N LYS A 149 9.28 13.82 -18.41
CA LYS A 149 9.32 12.37 -18.62
C LYS A 149 10.57 11.82 -17.93
N ILE A 150 10.38 10.86 -17.04
CA ILE A 150 11.46 10.16 -16.35
C ILE A 150 11.80 8.89 -17.11
N GLU A 151 13.09 8.68 -17.38
CA GLU A 151 13.59 7.42 -17.91
C GLU A 151 13.52 6.35 -16.81
N ILE A 152 12.69 5.32 -17.05
CA ILE A 152 12.25 4.34 -16.05
C ILE A 152 13.39 3.39 -15.68
N GLU A 153 14.18 2.94 -16.64
CA GLU A 153 15.26 1.96 -16.40
C GLU A 153 16.36 2.56 -15.51
N SER A 154 16.77 3.80 -15.81
CA SER A 154 17.70 4.60 -15.01
C SER A 154 17.18 4.83 -13.59
N LEU A 155 15.88 5.10 -13.43
CA LEU A 155 15.27 5.23 -12.10
C LEU A 155 15.36 3.91 -11.33
N ILE A 156 15.00 2.79 -11.97
CA ILE A 156 15.06 1.45 -11.37
C ILE A 156 16.49 1.10 -10.93
N LEU A 157 17.48 1.26 -11.82
CA LEU A 157 18.89 1.04 -11.50
C LEU A 157 19.35 1.87 -10.30
N SER A 158 18.99 3.15 -10.28
CA SER A 158 19.34 4.04 -9.17
C SER A 158 18.70 3.59 -7.85
N ILE A 159 17.47 3.07 -7.88
CA ILE A 159 16.79 2.58 -6.67
C ILE A 159 17.46 1.32 -6.15
N VAL A 160 17.74 0.35 -7.02
CA VAL A 160 18.33 -0.94 -6.61
C VAL A 160 19.76 -0.74 -6.09
N GLU A 161 20.51 0.18 -6.70
CA GLU A 161 21.84 0.56 -6.22
C GLU A 161 21.79 1.24 -4.83
N GLU A 162 20.77 2.05 -4.55
CA GLU A 162 20.55 2.61 -3.20
C GLU A 162 20.10 1.55 -2.20
N CYS A 163 19.25 0.59 -2.60
CA CYS A 163 18.88 -0.55 -1.78
C CYS A 163 20.11 -1.37 -1.37
N ARG A 164 21.01 -1.63 -2.33
CA ARG A 164 22.25 -2.38 -2.10
C ARG A 164 23.12 -1.71 -1.04
N LYS A 165 23.37 -0.40 -1.17
CA LYS A 165 24.14 0.39 -0.19
C LYS A 165 23.48 0.39 1.19
N LEU A 166 22.17 0.62 1.26
CA LEU A 166 21.41 0.60 2.52
C LEU A 166 21.45 -0.76 3.21
N LEU A 167 21.40 -1.87 2.46
CA LEU A 167 21.54 -3.21 3.02
C LEU A 167 22.94 -3.45 3.58
N GLU A 168 23.99 -3.01 2.87
CA GLU A 168 25.37 -3.07 3.37
C GLU A 168 25.53 -2.26 4.66
N GLU A 169 25.05 -1.01 4.69
CA GLU A 169 25.06 -0.16 5.89
C GLU A 169 24.29 -0.80 7.06
N TYR A 170 23.10 -1.33 6.79
CA TYR A 170 22.26 -2.00 7.77
C TYR A 170 22.96 -3.21 8.38
N PHE A 171 23.52 -4.10 7.56
CA PHE A 171 24.20 -5.30 8.04
C PHE A 171 25.56 -5.01 8.70
N ALA A 172 26.15 -3.85 8.45
CA ALA A 172 27.30 -3.30 9.16
C ALA A 172 26.94 -2.69 10.54
N GLY A 173 25.66 -2.71 10.94
CA GLY A 173 25.20 -2.25 12.26
C GLY A 173 24.69 -0.82 12.30
N ASN A 174 24.54 -0.14 11.15
CA ASN A 174 24.11 1.27 11.11
C ASN A 174 22.58 1.47 11.16
N TRP A 175 21.83 0.48 11.65
CA TRP A 175 20.36 0.53 11.70
C TRP A 175 19.82 1.79 12.41
N LYS A 176 20.47 2.21 13.51
CA LYS A 176 20.03 3.40 14.27
C LYS A 176 20.00 4.67 13.40
N ASN A 177 21.00 4.90 12.57
CA ASN A 177 21.08 6.07 11.71
C ASN A 177 20.06 5.99 10.57
N ILE A 178 19.90 4.81 9.97
CA ILE A 178 18.89 4.53 8.95
C ILE A 178 17.48 4.77 9.50
N LEU A 179 17.19 4.30 10.71
CA LEU A 179 15.90 4.46 11.38
C LEU A 179 15.61 5.92 11.73
N GLN A 180 16.62 6.72 12.08
CA GLN A 180 16.45 8.17 12.29
C GLN A 180 16.00 8.86 11.00
N GLU A 181 16.61 8.53 9.86
CA GLU A 181 16.21 9.07 8.56
C GLU A 181 14.78 8.61 8.18
N ILE A 182 14.45 7.34 8.39
CA ILE A 182 13.09 6.81 8.16
C ILE A 182 12.06 7.54 9.02
N ASN A 183 12.35 7.79 10.30
CA ASN A 183 11.44 8.53 11.17
C ASN A 183 11.30 10.00 10.77
N ALA A 184 12.36 10.64 10.27
CA ALA A 184 12.31 12.02 9.79
C ALA A 184 11.39 12.20 8.56
N ILE A 185 11.15 11.13 7.80
CA ILE A 185 10.25 11.11 6.63
C ILE A 185 8.97 10.29 6.88
N ASN A 186 8.68 9.93 8.14
CA ASN A 186 7.51 9.12 8.48
C ASN A 186 6.22 9.90 8.28
N TYR A 187 5.47 9.55 7.23
CA TYR A 187 4.19 10.16 6.87
C TYR A 187 3.16 10.11 8.01
N LEU A 188 3.20 9.06 8.82
CA LEU A 188 2.18 8.80 9.85
C LEU A 188 2.48 9.51 11.16
N GLN A 189 3.70 10.02 11.38
CA GLN A 189 4.09 10.59 12.66
C GLN A 189 3.12 11.72 13.09
N GLY A 190 2.60 11.61 14.31
CA GLY A 190 1.63 12.56 14.88
C GLY A 190 0.21 12.41 14.32
N LYS A 191 -0.04 11.57 13.30
CA LYS A 191 -1.38 11.34 12.75
C LYS A 191 -2.17 10.37 13.64
N LYS A 192 -3.46 10.65 13.80
CA LYS A 192 -4.43 9.73 14.39
C LYS A 192 -4.84 8.70 13.33
N ILE A 193 -4.71 7.42 13.65
CA ILE A 193 -5.02 6.32 12.74
C ILE A 193 -5.82 5.22 13.45
N GLY A 194 -6.43 4.33 12.66
CA GLY A 194 -6.72 2.97 13.05
C GLY A 194 -5.65 2.01 12.53
N LEU A 195 -5.38 0.94 13.26
CA LEU A 195 -4.51 -0.16 12.83
C LEU A 195 -5.26 -1.48 12.95
N ARG A 196 -5.35 -2.22 11.85
CA ARG A 196 -5.95 -3.56 11.78
C ARG A 196 -4.89 -4.65 11.68
N ALA A 197 -4.79 -5.47 12.73
CA ALA A 197 -3.86 -6.59 12.82
C ALA A 197 -4.65 -7.88 13.15
N GLY A 198 -5.03 -8.64 12.12
CA GLY A 198 -5.96 -9.76 12.29
C GLY A 198 -7.30 -9.27 12.81
N ASN A 199 -7.77 -9.83 13.94
CA ASN A 199 -9.00 -9.41 14.61
C ASN A 199 -8.82 -8.18 15.52
N LEU A 200 -7.58 -7.76 15.77
CA LEU A 200 -7.29 -6.59 16.59
C LEU A 200 -7.48 -5.31 15.78
N PHE A 201 -8.18 -4.35 16.39
CA PHE A 201 -8.27 -2.98 15.91
C PHE A 201 -7.84 -2.02 17.02
N VAL A 202 -6.86 -1.18 16.73
CA VAL A 202 -6.36 -0.17 17.68
C VAL A 202 -6.48 1.19 17.04
N GLN A 203 -7.04 2.15 17.76
CA GLN A 203 -7.06 3.56 17.36
C GLN A 203 -6.13 4.36 18.26
N GLY A 204 -5.31 5.22 17.67
CA GLY A 204 -4.34 6.01 18.43
C GLY A 204 -3.54 6.98 17.58
N ILE A 205 -2.57 7.64 18.20
CA ILE A 205 -1.67 8.60 17.55
C ILE A 205 -0.32 7.92 17.34
N VAL A 206 0.15 7.86 16.09
CA VAL A 206 1.46 7.30 15.78
C VAL A 206 2.56 8.19 16.37
N GLN A 207 3.46 7.58 17.12
CA GLN A 207 4.60 8.28 17.73
C GLN A 207 5.82 8.22 16.82
N ARG A 208 6.25 7.00 16.45
CA ARG A 208 7.41 6.74 15.60
C ARG A 208 7.39 5.29 15.08
N ILE A 209 8.41 4.94 14.31
CA ILE A 209 8.82 3.56 14.07
C ILE A 209 9.95 3.24 15.06
N ASP A 210 9.85 2.13 15.79
CA ASP A 210 10.80 1.72 16.82
C ASP A 210 12.04 0.98 16.28
N GLU A 211 12.95 0.58 17.17
CA GLU A 211 14.19 -0.14 16.84
C GLU A 211 13.98 -1.49 16.14
N ASN A 212 12.79 -2.08 16.26
CA ASN A 212 12.46 -3.33 15.58
C ASN A 212 11.87 -3.09 14.18
N GLY A 213 11.56 -1.84 13.84
CA GLY A 213 10.86 -1.48 12.60
C GLY A 213 9.33 -1.50 12.75
N GLU A 214 8.83 -1.55 13.98
CA GLU A 214 7.41 -1.64 14.30
C GLU A 214 6.79 -0.26 14.47
N LEU A 215 5.50 -0.12 14.18
CA LEU A 215 4.79 1.14 14.33
C LEU A 215 4.36 1.34 15.78
N GLU A 216 4.89 2.37 16.43
CA GLU A 216 4.54 2.71 17.82
C GLU A 216 3.30 3.63 17.84
N ILE A 217 2.24 3.18 18.52
CA ILE A 217 0.95 3.87 18.60
C ILE A 217 0.61 4.15 20.06
N LEU A 218 0.32 5.42 20.38
CA LEU A 218 -0.23 5.83 21.66
C LEU A 218 -1.76 5.74 21.59
N SER A 219 -2.34 4.80 22.34
CA SER A 219 -3.78 4.55 22.43
C SER A 219 -4.30 4.83 23.85
N LYS A 220 -5.60 4.64 24.09
CA LYS A 220 -6.19 4.70 25.44
C LYS A 220 -5.60 3.65 26.39
N GLU A 221 -5.11 2.54 25.85
CA GLU A 221 -4.50 1.44 26.61
C GLU A 221 -2.99 1.63 26.81
N GLY A 222 -2.46 2.80 26.40
CA GLY A 222 -1.04 3.12 26.47
C GLY A 222 -0.32 2.97 25.13
N LEU A 223 1.01 3.01 25.21
CA LEU A 223 1.94 2.93 24.09
C LEU A 223 2.21 1.47 23.73
N ARG A 224 2.01 1.10 22.46
CA ARG A 224 2.30 -0.26 21.96
C ARG A 224 2.92 -0.22 20.57
N SER A 225 3.79 -1.18 20.29
CA SER A 225 4.39 -1.41 18.96
C SER A 225 3.70 -2.52 18.20
N PHE A 226 3.66 -2.39 16.88
CA PHE A 226 3.05 -3.35 15.98
C PHE A 226 3.96 -3.63 14.78
N GLY A 227 4.52 -4.83 14.68
CA GLY A 227 5.33 -5.26 13.52
C GLY A 227 4.51 -5.65 12.28
N MET A 228 3.20 -5.80 12.42
CA MET A 228 2.29 -6.08 11.31
C MET A 228 0.94 -5.40 11.52
N GLY A 229 0.35 -4.95 10.43
CA GLY A 229 -0.94 -4.29 10.46
C GLY A 229 -1.25 -3.64 9.13
N GLU A 230 -2.50 -3.25 8.98
CA GLU A 230 -2.96 -2.36 7.93
C GLU A 230 -3.36 -1.05 8.57
N VAL A 231 -2.69 0.02 8.17
CA VAL A 231 -3.00 1.38 8.61
C VAL A 231 -4.23 1.84 7.85
N VAL A 232 -5.31 2.00 8.59
CA VAL A 232 -6.59 2.48 8.13
C VAL A 232 -6.88 3.85 8.76
N LYS A 233 -7.75 4.64 8.13
CA LYS A 233 -8.14 5.94 8.69
C LYS A 233 -9.00 5.74 9.93
N GLU A 234 -10.25 5.38 9.70
CA GLU A 234 -11.22 5.07 10.73
C GLU A 234 -12.18 4.00 10.22
N ARG A 235 -12.94 3.44 11.14
CA ARG A 235 -13.93 2.42 10.83
C ARG A 235 -15.26 3.08 10.51
N ILE A 236 -15.78 2.78 9.32
CA ILE A 236 -17.04 3.32 8.83
C ILE A 236 -18.04 2.18 8.62
N LEU A 237 -19.23 2.34 9.18
CA LEU A 237 -20.37 1.47 8.94
C LEU A 237 -21.15 1.99 7.73
N VAL A 238 -21.37 1.10 6.76
CA VAL A 238 -22.14 1.43 5.54
C VAL A 238 -23.30 0.46 5.43
N LYS A 239 -24.54 0.99 5.42
CA LYS A 239 -25.71 0.17 5.14
C LYS A 239 -25.69 -0.25 3.68
N LEU A 240 -25.81 -1.54 3.42
CA LEU A 240 -25.91 -2.06 2.07
C LEU A 240 -27.31 -1.79 1.51
N GLU A 241 -27.34 -1.34 0.26
CA GLU A 241 -28.54 -1.15 -0.55
C GLU A 241 -28.33 -1.83 -1.91
N LYS A 242 -29.41 -2.34 -2.51
CA LYS A 242 -29.35 -3.04 -3.81
C LYS A 242 -29.22 -2.05 -4.98
N ASN A 243 -28.16 -1.23 -4.95
CA ASN A 243 -27.79 -0.30 -6.02
C ASN A 243 -26.26 -0.32 -6.24
N LEU A 244 -25.80 0.02 -7.44
CA LEU A 244 -24.36 0.01 -7.74
C LEU A 244 -23.64 1.22 -7.13
N GLU A 245 -24.35 2.29 -6.80
CA GLU A 245 -23.77 3.52 -6.25
C GLU A 245 -23.21 3.31 -4.83
N ILE A 246 -23.89 2.54 -3.98
CA ILE A 246 -23.40 2.21 -2.63
C ILE A 246 -22.18 1.30 -2.71
N LEU A 247 -22.16 0.34 -3.65
CA LEU A 247 -20.99 -0.51 -3.89
C LEU A 247 -19.78 0.33 -4.35
N ALA A 248 -20.00 1.31 -5.24
CA ALA A 248 -18.98 2.24 -5.66
C ALA A 248 -18.46 3.10 -4.48
N LYS A 249 -19.35 3.62 -3.62
CA LYS A 249 -18.94 4.36 -2.40
C LYS A 249 -18.10 3.50 -1.46
N ILE A 250 -18.50 2.26 -1.21
CA ILE A 250 -17.73 1.30 -0.39
C ILE A 250 -16.36 1.05 -1.01
N TYR A 251 -16.32 0.84 -2.33
CA TYR A 251 -15.07 0.65 -3.06
C TYR A 251 -14.13 1.86 -2.92
N ILE A 252 -14.63 3.07 -3.16
CA ILE A 252 -13.86 4.32 -3.00
C ILE A 252 -13.31 4.47 -1.58
N LEU A 253 -14.13 4.21 -0.55
CA LEU A 253 -13.70 4.28 0.85
C LEU A 253 -12.63 3.23 1.18
N LYS A 254 -12.79 2.00 0.67
CA LYS A 254 -11.79 0.95 0.85
C LYS A 254 -10.46 1.34 0.20
N GLU A 255 -10.48 1.82 -1.05
CA GLU A 255 -9.28 2.29 -1.74
C GLU A 255 -8.63 3.47 -0.99
N ALA A 256 -9.42 4.32 -0.33
CA ALA A 256 -8.92 5.38 0.54
C ALA A 256 -8.43 4.91 1.93
N ASN A 257 -8.31 3.59 2.15
CA ASN A 257 -7.91 2.92 3.37
C ASN A 257 -8.83 3.20 4.58
N TYR A 258 -10.15 3.31 4.40
CA TYR A 258 -11.08 3.18 5.53
C TYR A 258 -11.32 1.72 5.87
N ASP A 259 -11.53 1.41 7.15
CA ASP A 259 -11.99 0.10 7.57
C ASP A 259 -13.52 0.05 7.42
N VAL A 260 -13.98 -0.33 6.23
CA VAL A 260 -15.42 -0.37 5.94
C VAL A 260 -16.02 -1.67 6.45
N ILE A 261 -17.03 -1.56 7.30
CA ILE A 261 -17.91 -2.67 7.66
C ILE A 261 -19.26 -2.39 7.00
N ALA A 262 -19.57 -3.20 6.00
CA ALA A 262 -20.86 -3.17 5.35
C ALA A 262 -21.86 -3.98 6.19
N TYR A 263 -23.13 -3.58 6.23
CA TYR A 263 -24.15 -4.34 6.94
C TYR A 263 -25.49 -4.37 6.23
N THR A 264 -26.23 -5.47 6.43
CA THR A 264 -27.58 -5.66 5.89
C THR A 264 -28.45 -6.38 6.91
N GLU A 265 -29.72 -5.98 6.96
CA GLU A 265 -30.79 -6.66 7.71
C GLU A 265 -31.60 -7.60 6.80
N GLU A 266 -31.34 -7.57 5.50
CA GLU A 266 -32.04 -8.36 4.49
C GLU A 266 -31.19 -9.55 3.99
N VAL A 267 -31.88 -10.59 3.51
CA VAL A 267 -31.30 -11.65 2.69
C VAL A 267 -31.20 -11.18 1.24
N TRP A 268 -30.05 -11.43 0.62
CA TRP A 268 -29.71 -10.92 -0.71
C TRP A 268 -29.71 -12.05 -1.74
N GLU A 269 -30.14 -11.73 -2.95
CA GLU A 269 -30.12 -12.67 -4.07
C GLU A 269 -28.67 -12.95 -4.53
N PRO A 270 -28.39 -14.15 -5.09
CA PRO A 270 -27.03 -14.53 -5.52
C PRO A 270 -26.33 -13.52 -6.44
N PHE A 271 -27.10 -12.81 -7.27
CA PHE A 271 -26.57 -11.76 -8.14
C PHE A 271 -25.84 -10.66 -7.37
N TRP A 272 -26.40 -10.21 -6.25
CA TRP A 272 -25.79 -9.16 -5.44
C TRP A 272 -24.66 -9.72 -4.57
N GLU A 273 -24.78 -10.96 -4.11
CA GLU A 273 -23.74 -11.66 -3.35
C GLU A 273 -22.41 -11.71 -4.12
N GLN A 274 -22.45 -12.08 -5.41
CA GLN A 274 -21.26 -12.09 -6.26
C GLN A 274 -20.59 -10.72 -6.39
N LYS A 275 -21.37 -9.62 -6.36
CA LYS A 275 -20.82 -8.27 -6.42
C LYS A 275 -20.21 -7.85 -5.08
N LEU A 276 -20.76 -8.31 -3.95
CA LEU A 276 -20.22 -8.06 -2.62
C LEU A 276 -18.84 -8.72 -2.43
N GLU A 277 -18.61 -9.89 -3.03
CA GLU A 277 -17.29 -10.56 -3.00
C GLU A 277 -16.18 -9.68 -3.59
N LYS A 278 -16.48 -8.87 -4.63
CA LYS A 278 -15.52 -7.93 -5.24
C LYS A 278 -15.08 -6.82 -4.28
N LEU A 279 -15.90 -6.47 -3.28
CA LEU A 279 -15.56 -5.41 -2.33
C LEU A 279 -14.44 -5.84 -1.38
N GLN A 280 -14.34 -7.13 -1.03
CA GLN A 280 -13.42 -7.63 0.00
C GLN A 280 -13.48 -6.83 1.32
N VAL A 281 -14.69 -6.44 1.73
CA VAL A 281 -14.97 -5.77 3.02
C VAL A 281 -15.65 -6.75 3.97
N LYS A 282 -15.62 -6.45 5.28
CA LYS A 282 -16.40 -7.22 6.24
C LYS A 282 -17.88 -6.92 6.05
N ILE A 283 -18.70 -7.97 5.99
CA ILE A 283 -20.15 -7.86 5.86
C ILE A 283 -20.80 -8.46 7.11
N GLU A 284 -21.57 -7.67 7.83
CA GLU A 284 -22.37 -8.10 8.98
C GLU A 284 -23.83 -8.27 8.56
N ARG A 285 -24.45 -9.38 8.96
CA ARG A 285 -25.82 -9.74 8.59
C ARG A 285 -26.69 -9.89 9.82
N ASN A 286 -27.94 -9.47 9.72
CA ASN A 286 -28.94 -9.59 10.78
C ASN A 286 -28.57 -8.82 12.06
N PHE A 287 -27.79 -7.76 11.93
CA PHE A 287 -27.42 -6.86 13.03
C PHE A 287 -27.99 -5.47 12.77
N GLY A 288 -28.53 -4.85 13.82
CA GLY A 288 -29.01 -3.47 13.76
C GLY A 288 -27.87 -2.46 13.79
N LYS A 289 -28.11 -1.27 13.23
CA LYS A 289 -27.14 -0.16 13.18
C LYS A 289 -26.49 0.14 14.55
N GLU A 290 -27.28 0.34 15.60
CA GLU A 290 -26.76 0.77 16.90
C GLU A 290 -25.92 -0.32 17.59
N GLU A 291 -26.31 -1.59 17.45
CA GLU A 291 -25.53 -2.73 17.95
C GLU A 291 -24.14 -2.78 17.28
N LEU A 292 -24.09 -2.57 15.96
CA LEU A 292 -22.82 -2.53 15.24
C LEU A 292 -21.96 -1.33 15.62
N LYS A 293 -22.55 -0.15 15.86
CA LYS A 293 -21.82 1.04 16.32
C LYS A 293 -21.11 0.76 17.65
N GLU A 294 -21.81 0.14 18.60
CA GLU A 294 -21.23 -0.23 19.89
C GLU A 294 -20.16 -1.31 19.74
N LYS A 295 -20.49 -2.42 19.06
CA LYS A 295 -19.59 -3.56 18.83
C LYS A 295 -18.27 -3.14 18.19
N TYR A 296 -18.33 -2.21 17.24
CA TYR A 296 -17.18 -1.83 16.43
C TYR A 296 -16.56 -0.48 16.77
N GLN A 297 -17.17 0.27 17.69
CA GLN A 297 -16.81 1.67 18.01
C GLN A 297 -16.69 2.50 16.73
N ALA A 298 -17.67 2.34 15.83
CA ALA A 298 -17.66 2.90 14.49
C ALA A 298 -18.77 3.94 14.32
N LYS A 299 -18.59 4.80 13.30
CA LYS A 299 -19.60 5.76 12.88
C LYS A 299 -20.19 5.34 11.54
N THR A 300 -21.42 5.73 11.28
CA THR A 300 -22.07 5.46 10.00
C THR A 300 -21.70 6.50 8.96
N LEU A 301 -21.89 6.14 7.69
CA LEU A 301 -21.65 7.06 6.58
C LEU A 301 -22.47 8.35 6.69
N GLU A 302 -23.70 8.27 7.20
CA GLU A 302 -24.57 9.45 7.38
C GLU A 302 -24.06 10.42 8.45
N GLU A 303 -23.23 9.95 9.39
CA GLU A 303 -22.59 10.78 10.41
C GLU A 303 -21.40 11.59 9.83
N TYR A 304 -21.06 11.36 8.56
CA TYR A 304 -19.99 12.06 7.83
C TYR A 304 -20.46 12.60 6.47
N PRO A 305 -21.16 13.76 6.43
CA PRO A 305 -21.69 14.31 5.19
C PRO A 305 -20.62 14.69 4.15
N ASN A 306 -19.38 14.96 4.56
CA ASN A 306 -18.24 15.32 3.70
C ASN A 306 -17.04 14.39 3.94
N LEU A 307 -17.25 13.07 3.81
CA LEU A 307 -16.23 12.07 4.12
C LEU A 307 -15.21 11.89 2.99
N PHE A 308 -13.95 12.28 3.22
CA PHE A 308 -12.87 12.07 2.25
C PHE A 308 -12.82 10.63 1.75
N PRO A 309 -12.69 10.34 0.44
CA PRO A 309 -12.66 11.27 -0.68
C PRO A 309 -14.03 11.45 -1.34
N LEU A 310 -15.12 10.94 -0.75
CA LEU A 310 -16.44 10.90 -1.38
C LEU A 310 -16.97 12.31 -1.73
N GLU A 311 -16.60 13.35 -0.98
CA GLU A 311 -16.92 14.75 -1.27
C GLU A 311 -16.36 15.25 -2.61
N TYR A 312 -15.38 14.56 -3.20
CA TYR A 312 -14.81 14.87 -4.50
C TYR A 312 -15.45 14.07 -5.66
N TYR A 313 -16.40 13.16 -5.38
CA TYR A 313 -17.09 12.38 -6.40
C TYR A 313 -18.53 12.87 -6.54
N ASP A 314 -18.82 13.54 -7.66
CA ASP A 314 -20.20 13.82 -8.07
C ASP A 314 -20.93 12.54 -8.52
N GLU A 315 -22.25 12.63 -8.74
CA GLU A 315 -23.05 11.49 -9.19
C GLU A 315 -22.53 10.84 -10.47
N LYS A 316 -21.94 11.64 -11.38
CA LYS A 316 -21.42 11.15 -12.65
C LYS A 316 -20.16 10.29 -12.41
N ASN A 317 -19.24 10.75 -11.58
CA ASN A 317 -18.02 10.02 -11.24
C ASN A 317 -18.32 8.76 -10.43
N ILE A 318 -19.31 8.81 -9.52
CA ILE A 318 -19.77 7.61 -8.80
C ILE A 318 -20.32 6.57 -9.80
N LYS A 319 -21.13 6.99 -10.78
CA LYS A 319 -21.65 6.10 -11.82
C LYS A 319 -20.56 5.51 -12.71
N GLU A 320 -19.46 6.23 -12.93
CA GLU A 320 -18.31 5.70 -13.67
C GLU A 320 -17.62 4.58 -12.87
N VAL A 321 -17.33 4.81 -11.59
CA VAL A 321 -16.76 3.79 -10.69
C VAL A 321 -17.70 2.58 -10.58
N ALA A 322 -19.01 2.81 -10.55
CA ALA A 322 -20.02 1.75 -10.45
C ALA A 322 -19.97 0.73 -11.61
N LYS A 323 -19.41 1.09 -12.77
CA LYS A 323 -19.24 0.18 -13.92
C LYS A 323 -18.31 -1.00 -13.60
N ILE A 324 -17.42 -0.88 -12.61
CA ILE A 324 -16.59 -2.00 -12.12
C ILE A 324 -17.46 -3.18 -11.62
N PHE A 325 -18.65 -2.84 -11.11
CA PHE A 325 -19.59 -3.79 -10.55
C PHE A 325 -20.67 -4.23 -11.53
N ALA A 326 -20.80 -3.64 -12.71
CA ALA A 326 -21.79 -4.05 -13.72
C ALA A 326 -21.54 -5.51 -14.13
#